data_AF-A0A8C9NYY2-F1
#
_entry.id   AF-A0A8C9NYY2-F1
#
_cell.length_a   1.000
_cell.length_b   1.000
_cell.length_c   1.000
_cell.angle_alpha   90.00
_cell.angle_beta   90.00
_cell.angle_gamma   90.00
#
_symmetry.space_group_name_H-M   'P 1'
#
loop_
_entity.id
_entity.type
_entity.pdbx_description
1 polymer ?
#
loop_
_entity_poly.entity_id
_entity_poly.type
_entity_poly.pdbx_seq_one_letter_code
_entity_poly.pdbx_strand_id
1 'polypeptide(L)'
;LGEFRTRRRQGSPHYTIYLGFGQDLSAGRPKEKNLVLVKLEPWLCRVHLEGVQREGVSSLDSGSLSLTNSLYDDIEHFLMELEQSA
;
A
#
# COMPACT_ATOMS: atom_id res chain seq x y z
N LEU A 1 -12.98 -7.39 4.78
CA LEU A 1 -12.39 -8.14 3.63
C LEU A 1 -13.43 -8.44 2.55
N GLY A 2 -14.61 -8.99 2.89
CA GLY A 2 -15.67 -9.27 1.93
C GLY A 2 -16.07 -8.07 1.06
N GLU A 3 -16.31 -6.90 1.67
CA GLU A 3 -16.67 -5.67 0.93
C GLU A 3 -15.56 -5.17 -0.02
N PHE A 4 -14.30 -5.36 0.37
CA PHE A 4 -13.14 -5.04 -0.47
C PHE A 4 -13.10 -6.00 -1.67
N ARG A 5 -13.30 -7.30 -1.42
CA ARG A 5 -13.37 -8.32 -2.47
C ARG A 5 -14.49 -8.06 -3.48
N THR A 6 -15.66 -7.62 -3.01
CA THR A 6 -16.81 -7.26 -3.87
C THR A 6 -16.74 -5.84 -4.43
N ARG A 7 -15.61 -5.13 -4.27
CA ARG A 7 -15.39 -3.74 -4.71
C ARG A 7 -16.45 -2.74 -4.22
N ARG A 8 -17.13 -3.04 -3.11
CA ARG A 8 -18.05 -2.09 -2.44
C ARG A 8 -17.28 -1.04 -1.65
N ARG A 9 -16.06 -1.38 -1.25
CA ARG A 9 -15.08 -0.49 -0.66
C ARG A 9 -13.86 -0.45 -1.57
N GLN A 10 -13.38 0.74 -1.89
CA GLN A 10 -12.18 0.94 -2.71
C GLN A 10 -10.91 0.58 -1.94
N GLY A 11 -10.73 1.11 -0.72
CA GLY A 11 -9.54 0.84 0.08
C GLY A 11 -9.53 -0.55 0.71
N SER A 12 -8.35 -1.18 0.77
CA SER A 12 -8.15 -2.38 1.58
C SER A 12 -8.41 -2.10 3.08
N PRO A 13 -8.85 -3.11 3.85
CA PRO A 13 -9.02 -2.95 5.29
C PRO A 13 -7.67 -2.72 5.98
N HIS A 14 -7.64 -1.79 6.93
CA HIS A 14 -6.47 -1.59 7.79
C HIS A 14 -6.40 -2.69 8.86
N TYR A 15 -5.21 -3.24 9.06
CA TYR A 15 -4.94 -4.26 10.08
C TYR A 15 -3.66 -3.99 10.88
N THR A 16 -2.96 -2.89 10.60
CA THR A 16 -1.79 -2.45 11.36
C THR A 16 -2.25 -1.79 12.66
N ILE A 17 -1.76 -2.30 13.79
CA ILE A 17 -2.00 -1.75 15.12
C ILE A 17 -0.74 -1.01 15.56
N TYR A 18 -0.90 0.19 16.10
CA TYR A 18 0.21 0.98 16.65
C TYR A 18 0.06 1.07 18.17
N LEU A 19 1.14 0.79 18.90
CA LEU A 19 1.19 0.85 20.36
C LEU A 19 2.27 1.85 20.79
N GLY A 20 1.87 2.88 21.54
CA GLY A 20 2.77 3.86 22.13
C GLY A 20 3.05 3.47 23.58
N PHE A 21 4.31 3.24 23.92
CA PHE A 21 4.67 2.83 25.28
C PHE A 21 5.01 4.03 26.14
N GLY A 22 4.32 4.16 27.27
CA GLY A 22 4.50 5.29 28.20
C GLY A 22 4.06 6.65 27.64
N GLN A 23 3.33 6.66 26.52
CA GLN A 23 2.92 7.86 25.81
C GLN A 23 1.52 7.71 25.23
N ASP A 24 0.77 8.80 25.21
CA ASP A 24 -0.54 8.85 24.57
C ASP A 24 -0.40 8.94 23.04
N LEU A 25 -1.21 8.15 22.33
CA LEU A 25 -1.33 8.11 20.87
C LEU A 25 -2.55 8.93 20.40
N SER A 26 -2.73 10.12 20.96
CA SER A 26 -3.84 11.00 20.60
C SER A 26 -3.79 11.40 19.12
N ALA A 27 -4.98 11.57 18.52
CA ALA A 27 -5.14 11.87 17.09
C ALA A 27 -4.43 13.16 16.62
N GLY A 28 -4.05 14.05 17.54
CA GLY A 28 -3.35 15.31 17.23
C GLY A 28 -1.82 15.24 17.26
N ARG A 29 -1.22 14.12 17.72
CA ARG A 29 0.24 13.98 17.81
C ARG A 29 0.78 13.10 16.68
N PRO A 30 1.71 13.61 15.86
CA PRO A 30 2.39 12.80 14.86
C PRO A 30 3.08 11.58 15.48
N LYS A 31 3.02 10.43 14.79
CA LYS A 31 3.57 9.16 15.27
C LYS A 31 5.07 9.24 15.53
N GLU A 32 5.75 10.06 14.73
CA GLU A 32 7.20 10.32 14.74
C GLU A 32 7.66 11.00 16.03
N LYS A 33 6.74 11.59 16.80
CA LYS A 33 7.06 12.22 18.08
C LYS A 33 7.06 11.23 19.25
N ASN A 34 6.68 9.97 19.04
CA ASN A 34 6.71 8.96 20.11
C ASN A 34 8.12 8.40 20.27
N LEU A 35 8.58 8.31 21.52
CA LEU A 35 9.87 7.75 21.90
C LEU A 35 9.91 6.25 21.61
N VAL A 36 8.82 5.55 21.94
CA VAL A 36 8.69 4.11 21.73
C VAL A 36 7.36 3.83 21.04
N LEU A 37 7.43 3.57 19.74
CA LEU A 37 6.29 3.22 18.90
C LEU A 37 6.49 1.81 18.35
N VAL A 38 5.56 0.91 18.66
CA VAL A 38 5.56 -0.45 18.13
C VAL A 38 4.49 -0.57 17.06
N LYS A 39 4.90 -1.06 15.89
CA LYS A 39 4.03 -1.43 14.77
C LYS A 39 3.75 -2.93 14.83
N LEU A 40 2.49 -3.31 15.00
CA LEU A 40 2.04 -4.70 15.02
C LEU A 40 1.21 -5.00 13.77
N GLU A 41 1.58 -6.03 13.03
CA GLU A 41 0.84 -6.50 11.86
C GLU A 41 0.57 -8.01 11.97
N PRO A 42 -0.69 -8.43 12.20
CA PRO A 42 -1.02 -9.85 12.23
C PRO A 42 -0.78 -10.49 10.87
N TRP A 43 0.07 -11.52 10.84
CA TRP A 43 0.44 -12.22 9.60
C TRP A 43 -0.78 -12.77 8.85
N LEU A 44 -1.76 -13.32 9.58
CA LEU A 44 -2.98 -13.86 9.00
C LEU A 44 -3.76 -12.80 8.19
N CYS A 45 -3.85 -11.57 8.71
CA CYS A 45 -4.53 -10.47 8.02
C CYS A 45 -3.81 -10.10 6.72
N ARG A 46 -2.47 -10.08 6.75
CA ARG A 46 -1.64 -9.83 5.56
C ARG A 46 -1.87 -10.90 4.49
N VAL A 47 -1.81 -12.18 4.85
CA VAL A 47 -2.00 -13.29 3.91
C VAL A 47 -3.39 -13.25 3.26
N HIS A 48 -4.44 -13.00 4.04
CA HIS A 48 -5.78 -12.88 3.48
C HIS A 48 -5.95 -11.69 2.54
N LEU A 49 -5.33 -10.54 2.87
CA LEU A 49 -5.36 -9.39 1.98
C LEU A 49 -4.61 -9.67 0.67
N GLU A 50 -3.39 -10.22 0.76
CA GLU A 50 -2.60 -10.60 -0.41
C GLU A 50 -3.34 -11.62 -1.29
N GLY A 51 -4.04 -12.58 -0.67
CA GLY A 51 -4.88 -13.53 -1.38
C GLY A 51 -5.96 -12.86 -2.21
N VAL A 52 -6.72 -11.94 -1.63
CA VAL A 52 -7.77 -11.19 -2.34
C VAL A 52 -7.19 -10.25 -3.40
N GLN A 53 -6.01 -9.67 -3.17
CA GLN A 53 -5.36 -8.81 -4.16
C GLN A 53 -4.87 -9.60 -5.39
N ARG A 54 -4.40 -10.85 -5.20
CA ARG A 54 -4.05 -11.75 -6.30
C ARG A 54 -5.25 -12.12 -7.19
N GLU A 55 -6.48 -11.99 -6.69
CA GLU A 55 -7.71 -12.12 -7.48
C GLU A 55 -8.02 -10.89 -8.36
N GLY A 56 -7.13 -9.88 -8.37
CA GLY A 56 -7.26 -8.67 -9.19
C GLY A 56 -8.02 -7.53 -8.51
N VAL A 57 -8.29 -7.63 -7.21
CA VAL A 57 -8.87 -6.55 -6.40
C VAL A 57 -7.77 -5.56 -6.02
N SER A 58 -7.96 -4.29 -6.32
CA SER A 58 -6.98 -3.23 -6.07
C SER A 58 -7.57 -2.12 -5.21
N SER A 59 -6.70 -1.47 -4.42
CA SER A 59 -7.03 -0.24 -3.70
C SER A 59 -6.71 1.03 -4.49
N LEU A 60 -6.11 0.89 -5.68
CA LEU A 60 -5.79 2.02 -6.54
C LEU A 60 -7.06 2.65 -7.11
N ASP A 61 -7.12 3.98 -7.06
CA ASP A 61 -8.12 4.74 -7.79
C ASP A 61 -7.66 4.99 -9.21
N SER A 62 -8.07 4.11 -10.13
CA SER A 62 -7.67 4.22 -11.54
C SER A 62 -8.06 5.54 -12.19
N GLY A 63 -9.07 6.25 -11.67
CA GLY A 63 -9.51 7.55 -12.18
C GLY A 63 -8.59 8.72 -11.80
N SER A 64 -7.75 8.56 -10.77
CA SER A 64 -6.86 9.62 -10.27
C SER A 64 -5.37 9.35 -10.54
N LEU A 65 -5.04 8.26 -11.22
CA LEU A 65 -3.66 7.91 -11.57
C LEU A 65 -3.20 8.77 -12.75
N SER A 66 -2.54 9.88 -12.47
CA SER A 66 -1.81 10.66 -13.47
C SER A 66 -0.39 10.11 -13.59
N LEU A 67 -0.12 9.33 -14.65
CA LEU A 67 1.24 8.94 -15.00
C LEU A 67 1.86 10.12 -15.76
N THR A 68 2.79 10.84 -15.12
CA THR A 68 3.50 11.94 -15.77
C THR A 68 4.37 11.41 -16.91
N ASN A 69 4.26 12.02 -18.09
CA ASN A 69 4.85 11.55 -19.36
C ASN A 69 6.36 11.25 -19.36
N SER A 70 7.14 11.70 -18.37
CA SER A 70 8.57 11.36 -18.26
C SER A 70 8.82 9.86 -18.05
N LEU A 71 7.86 9.13 -17.47
CA LEU A 71 7.95 7.68 -17.33
C LEU A 71 7.91 6.94 -18.67
N TYR A 72 7.30 7.53 -19.69
CA TYR A 72 7.27 6.93 -21.02
C TYR A 72 8.67 6.89 -21.63
N ASP A 73 9.42 8.01 -21.52
CA ASP A 73 10.80 8.11 -21.99
C ASP A 73 11.73 7.15 -21.21
N ASP A 74 11.52 7.00 -19.91
CA ASP A 74 12.30 6.07 -19.06
C ASP A 74 12.02 4.59 -19.41
N ILE A 75 10.76 4.25 -19.74
CA ILE A 75 10.37 2.90 -20.16
C ILE A 75 10.95 2.57 -21.54
N GLU A 76 10.87 3.50 -22.50
CA GLU A 76 11.46 3.33 -23.83
C GLU A 76 12.99 3.15 -23.73
N HIS A 77 13.66 3.96 -22.91
CA HIS A 77 15.09 3.81 -22.67
C HIS A 77 15.44 2.43 -22.09
N PHE A 78 14.67 1.96 -21.12
CA PHE A 78 14.86 0.63 -20.52
C PHE A 78 14.61 -0.51 -21.51
N LEU A 79 13.60 -0.39 -22.37
CA LEU A 79 13.32 -1.37 -23.41
C LEU A 79 14.43 -1.41 -24.47
N MET A 80 14.97 -0.26 -24.87
CA MET A 80 16.12 -0.16 -25.78
C MET A 80 17.39 -0.80 -25.19
N GLU A 81 17.64 -0.65 -23.88
CA GLU A 81 18.77 -1.31 -23.20
C GLU A 81 18.61 -2.84 -23.16
N LEU A 82 17.39 -3.34 -22.92
CA LEU A 82 17.13 -4.78 -22.93
C LEU A 82 17.27 -5.40 -24.32
N GLU A 83 16.86 -4.69 -25.37
CA GLU A 83 16.94 -5.16 -26.75
C GLU A 83 18.38 -5.18 -27.28
N GLN A 84 19.26 -4.30 -26.77
CA GLN A 84 20.69 -4.29 -27.08
C GLN A 84 21.50 -5.38 -26.34
N SER A 85 20.91 -6.01 -25.31
CA SER A 85 21.54 -7.07 -24.52
C SER A 85 21.20 -8.50 -24.99
N ALA A 86 20.52 -8.66 -26.13
CA ALA A 86 20.17 -9.93 -26.77
C ALA A 86 21.01 -10.18 -28.04
#